data_AF-A0A182SRF6-F1
#
_entry.id   AF-A0A182SRF6-F1
#
_cell.length_a   1.000
_cell.length_b   1.000
_cell.length_c   1.000
_cell.angle_alpha   90.00
_cell.angle_beta   90.00
_cell.angle_gamma   90.00
#
_symmetry.space_group_name_H-M   'P 1'
#
loop_
_entity.id
_entity.type
_entity.pdbx_description
1 polymer ?
#
loop_
_entity_poly.entity_id
_entity_poly.type
_entity_poly.pdbx_seq_one_letter_code
_entity_poly.pdbx_strand_id
1 'polypeptide(L)'
;QQGARNTTAKVLRLNLELIQELISQWHDELIVPAELLFEMVSGNRKRVQTEERSQLQLIAGLQLGTIVLTKGHGKLAPWMESTKQEYLRAVLRCLDLPDSTSFKSAALLLGHGLAHLYPEGLPEDEDESVDELFHIECVAKLSAIQREYDRKFADILYEIAKGFPSIADPFLSVLSHRFPAAAVSEKRMYLELLLGGRLEKFHDDLYRELASMELMLLLRDNELQLPTLHLLNRSLPLVREMQHLQQLIEPVGSVATEPATRPECRAVAYEILIYIHEHHFAQLSEDCQHSVWRARILEYLTDSGKLPSDVKERFLFLLSELYDPTVEAEFLGSAVGLLLDPAIRCRESKDRLFLHEYLNADVKFNEYTIETAARQRHTMTLLTPMFADTSQQRQLQSFITGRGSQMEQLIRATQFPGVDRPTQQDEATHFEPTQDPARFTKGHETFAMPTQHTLMF
;
A
#
# COMPACT_ATOMS: atom_id res chain seq x y z
N GLN A 1 -6.75 35.89 -9.20
CA GLN A 1 -7.99 35.08 -9.34
C GLN A 1 -7.77 33.60 -8.99
N GLN A 2 -6.70 32.93 -9.46
CA GLN A 2 -6.37 31.55 -9.03
C GLN A 2 -6.19 31.37 -7.51
N GLY A 3 -5.55 32.34 -6.82
CA GLY A 3 -5.39 32.30 -5.36
C GLY A 3 -6.72 32.32 -4.58
N ALA A 4 -7.73 33.03 -5.08
CA ALA A 4 -9.06 33.09 -4.46
C ALA A 4 -9.91 31.83 -4.72
N ARG A 5 -9.75 31.20 -5.89
CA ARG A 5 -10.37 29.89 -6.18
C ARG A 5 -9.81 28.78 -5.30
N ASN A 6 -8.50 28.81 -5.02
CA ASN A 6 -7.87 27.85 -4.12
C ASN A 6 -8.32 28.03 -2.66
N THR A 7 -8.57 29.26 -2.20
CA THR A 7 -9.08 29.48 -0.84
C THR A 7 -10.54 29.05 -0.70
N THR A 8 -11.40 29.33 -1.68
CA THR A 8 -12.82 28.89 -1.63
C THR A 8 -12.96 27.37 -1.68
N ALA A 9 -12.16 26.67 -2.50
CA ALA A 9 -12.16 25.22 -2.54
C ALA A 9 -11.66 24.58 -1.23
N LYS A 10 -10.61 25.16 -0.60
CA LYS A 10 -10.13 24.72 0.71
C LYS A 10 -11.17 24.93 1.81
N VAL A 11 -11.86 26.07 1.81
CA VAL A 11 -12.95 26.35 2.75
C VAL A 11 -14.10 25.37 2.55
N LEU A 12 -14.51 25.10 1.31
CA LEU A 12 -15.54 24.09 1.03
C LEU A 12 -15.14 22.72 1.58
N ARG A 13 -13.90 22.27 1.33
CA ARG A 13 -13.40 20.99 1.85
C ARG A 13 -13.45 20.92 3.37
N LEU A 14 -12.98 21.96 4.06
CA LEU A 14 -13.05 22.04 5.52
C LEU A 14 -14.49 21.99 6.03
N ASN A 15 -15.41 22.70 5.39
CA ASN A 15 -16.82 22.66 5.75
C ASN A 15 -17.43 21.27 5.56
N LEU A 16 -17.08 20.57 4.48
CA LEU A 16 -17.52 19.20 4.24
C LEU A 16 -16.94 18.22 5.27
N GLU A 17 -15.67 18.38 5.65
CA GLU A 17 -15.04 17.56 6.71
C GLU A 17 -15.71 17.79 8.07
N LEU A 18 -16.07 19.04 8.42
CA LEU A 18 -16.81 19.35 9.63
C LEU A 18 -18.22 18.73 9.63
N ILE A 19 -18.94 18.82 8.51
CA ILE A 19 -20.27 18.22 8.36
C ILE A 19 -20.17 16.70 8.41
N GLN A 20 -19.14 16.11 7.80
CA GLN A 20 -18.89 14.67 7.84
C GLN A 20 -18.71 14.17 9.27
N GLU A 21 -17.93 14.87 10.09
CA GLU A 21 -17.74 14.51 11.50
C GLU A 21 -19.03 14.68 12.31
N LEU A 22 -19.76 15.77 12.08
CA LEU A 22 -21.04 16.03 12.74
C LEU A 22 -22.07 14.94 12.43
N ILE A 23 -22.19 14.51 11.16
CA ILE A 23 -23.08 13.40 10.79
C ILE A 23 -22.60 12.10 11.43
N SER A 24 -21.30 11.82 11.43
CA SER A 24 -20.77 10.60 12.05
C SER A 24 -21.13 10.50 13.54
N GLN A 25 -21.07 11.62 14.27
CA GLN A 25 -21.34 11.65 15.71
C GLN A 25 -22.83 11.67 16.05
N TRP A 26 -23.66 12.37 15.26
CA TRP A 26 -25.07 12.63 15.59
C TRP A 26 -26.08 12.01 14.61
N HIS A 27 -25.68 10.95 13.90
CA HIS A 27 -26.52 10.29 12.89
C HIS A 27 -27.90 9.82 13.41
N ASP A 28 -28.05 9.62 14.71
CA ASP A 28 -29.31 9.18 15.34
C ASP A 28 -30.34 10.30 15.55
N GLU A 29 -29.90 11.55 15.69
CA GLU A 29 -30.78 12.69 16.02
C GLU A 29 -30.91 13.69 14.86
N LEU A 30 -30.06 13.55 13.83
CA LEU A 30 -30.03 14.46 12.70
C LEU A 30 -31.18 14.22 11.72
N ILE A 31 -31.80 15.31 11.29
CA ILE A 31 -32.77 15.32 10.20
C ILE A 31 -32.09 15.95 8.98
N VAL A 32 -31.99 15.20 7.89
CA VAL A 32 -31.37 15.67 6.65
C VAL A 32 -32.34 16.60 5.92
N PRO A 33 -31.92 17.82 5.51
CA PRO A 33 -32.74 18.72 4.72
C PRO A 33 -32.79 18.25 3.26
N ALA A 34 -33.55 17.19 2.99
CA ALA A 34 -33.63 16.53 1.68
C ALA A 34 -34.11 17.45 0.55
N GLU A 35 -35.03 18.38 0.83
CA GLU A 35 -35.50 19.37 -0.16
C GLU A 35 -34.37 20.29 -0.61
N LEU A 36 -33.54 20.78 0.31
CA LEU A 36 -32.40 21.63 -0.01
C LEU A 36 -31.36 20.86 -0.84
N LEU A 37 -31.06 19.61 -0.48
CA LEU A 37 -30.15 18.77 -1.25
C LEU A 37 -30.69 18.53 -2.67
N PHE A 38 -31.99 18.26 -2.81
CA PHE A 38 -32.63 18.11 -4.10
C PHE A 38 -32.56 19.40 -4.93
N GLU A 39 -32.78 20.58 -4.35
CA GLU A 39 -32.65 21.86 -5.05
C GLU A 39 -31.21 22.12 -5.52
N MET A 40 -30.21 21.78 -4.69
CA MET A 40 -28.79 21.91 -5.03
C MET A 40 -28.40 21.01 -6.20
N VAL A 41 -28.93 19.78 -6.26
CA VAL A 41 -28.65 18.80 -7.33
C VAL A 41 -29.46 19.08 -8.60
N SER A 42 -30.75 19.38 -8.46
CA SER A 42 -31.67 19.61 -9.57
C SER A 42 -31.46 20.96 -10.26
N GLY A 43 -30.68 21.86 -9.65
CA GLY A 43 -30.00 22.98 -10.30
C GLY A 43 -30.85 23.68 -11.36
N ASN A 44 -31.79 24.50 -10.89
CA ASN A 44 -32.72 25.32 -11.67
C ASN A 44 -31.99 25.97 -12.88
N ARG A 45 -32.13 25.39 -14.08
CA ARG A 45 -31.50 25.78 -15.38
C ARG A 45 -31.75 27.24 -15.83
N LYS A 46 -32.37 28.08 -14.99
CA LYS A 46 -32.96 29.38 -15.35
C LYS A 46 -32.28 30.61 -14.75
N ARG A 47 -31.22 30.50 -13.94
CA ARG A 47 -30.51 31.70 -13.43
C ARG A 47 -29.09 31.82 -13.97
N VAL A 48 -28.96 32.72 -14.95
CA VAL A 48 -27.75 33.18 -15.66
C VAL A 48 -26.77 33.96 -14.76
N GLN A 49 -26.97 33.99 -13.44
CA GLN A 49 -26.10 34.78 -12.56
C GLN A 49 -25.07 33.88 -11.87
N THR A 50 -23.89 33.87 -12.52
CA THR A 50 -22.58 33.33 -12.10
C THR A 50 -22.44 31.81 -12.17
N GLU A 51 -22.06 31.30 -13.36
CA GLU A 51 -21.76 29.89 -13.66
C GLU A 51 -20.90 29.21 -12.58
N GLU A 52 -19.97 29.94 -11.96
CA GLU A 52 -19.08 29.39 -10.92
C GLU A 52 -19.80 29.08 -9.60
N ARG A 53 -20.74 29.93 -9.16
CA ARG A 53 -21.42 29.74 -7.86
C ARG A 53 -22.45 28.62 -7.94
N SER A 54 -23.17 28.53 -9.05
CA SER A 54 -24.11 27.43 -9.30
C SER A 54 -23.39 26.09 -9.45
N GLN A 55 -22.22 26.06 -10.10
CA GLN A 55 -21.40 24.85 -10.20
C GLN A 55 -20.89 24.41 -8.82
N LEU A 56 -20.38 25.34 -7.99
CA LEU A 56 -19.96 25.01 -6.63
C LEU A 56 -21.12 24.52 -5.76
N GLN A 57 -22.32 25.10 -5.90
CA GLN A 57 -23.51 24.65 -5.21
C GLN A 57 -23.92 23.23 -5.62
N LEU A 58 -23.85 22.91 -6.91
CA LEU A 58 -24.11 21.57 -7.42
C LEU A 58 -23.10 20.56 -6.85
N ILE A 59 -21.80 20.86 -6.94
CA ILE A 59 -20.74 19.99 -6.41
C ILE A 59 -20.92 19.78 -4.91
N ALA A 60 -21.20 20.83 -4.15
CA ALA A 60 -21.47 20.74 -2.72
C ALA A 60 -22.70 19.86 -2.44
N GLY A 61 -23.78 20.00 -3.21
CA GLY A 61 -24.99 19.19 -3.06
C GLY A 61 -24.74 17.70 -3.31
N LEU A 62 -23.99 17.39 -4.38
CA LEU A 62 -23.60 16.02 -4.71
C LEU A 62 -22.71 15.41 -3.62
N GLN A 63 -21.69 16.15 -3.17
CA GLN A 63 -20.76 15.67 -2.13
C GLN A 63 -21.43 15.52 -0.76
N LEU A 64 -22.30 16.46 -0.37
CA LEU A 64 -23.10 16.35 0.85
C LEU A 64 -24.02 15.12 0.80
N GLY A 65 -24.65 14.86 -0.34
CA GLY A 65 -25.44 13.64 -0.54
C GLY A 65 -24.61 12.37 -0.28
N THR A 66 -23.37 12.33 -0.77
CA THR A 66 -22.47 11.19 -0.56
C THR A 66 -22.07 11.06 0.91
N ILE A 67 -21.80 12.19 1.60
CA ILE A 67 -21.47 12.19 3.03
C ILE A 67 -22.64 11.66 3.86
N VAL A 68 -23.87 12.09 3.56
CA VAL A 68 -25.08 11.62 4.24
C VAL A 68 -25.20 10.09 4.12
N LEU A 69 -25.01 9.53 2.93
CA LEU A 69 -25.10 8.08 2.71
C LEU A 69 -23.95 7.31 3.39
N THR A 70 -22.72 7.83 3.32
CA THR A 70 -21.53 7.13 3.86
C THR A 70 -21.42 7.19 5.38
N LYS A 71 -21.81 8.32 6.00
CA LYS A 71 -21.72 8.52 7.46
C LYS A 71 -23.03 8.35 8.20
N GLY A 72 -24.16 8.28 7.49
CA GLY A 72 -25.47 8.07 8.09
C GLY A 72 -25.72 6.65 8.61
N HIS A 73 -24.76 5.72 8.49
CA HIS A 73 -24.87 4.32 8.94
C HIS A 73 -26.17 3.61 8.48
N GLY A 74 -26.65 3.95 7.28
CA GLY A 74 -27.90 3.41 6.72
C GLY A 74 -29.20 4.00 7.30
N LYS A 75 -29.12 4.88 8.31
CA LYS A 75 -30.30 5.54 8.92
C LYS A 75 -30.70 6.83 8.21
N LEU A 76 -29.75 7.49 7.55
CA LEU A 76 -29.96 8.75 6.85
C LEU A 76 -29.89 8.55 5.34
N ALA A 77 -30.80 9.21 4.62
CA ALA A 77 -30.81 9.30 3.18
C ALA A 77 -30.90 10.79 2.75
N PRO A 78 -30.29 11.17 1.62
CA PRO A 78 -30.35 12.54 1.12
C PRO A 78 -31.66 12.88 0.40
N TRP A 79 -32.61 11.94 0.34
CA TRP A 79 -33.93 12.08 -0.23
C TRP A 79 -35.02 11.69 0.77
N MET A 80 -36.25 12.11 0.50
CA MET A 80 -37.44 11.56 1.14
C MET A 80 -37.91 10.34 0.35
N GLU A 81 -38.57 9.37 0.99
CA GLU A 81 -39.04 8.17 0.29
C GLU A 81 -39.98 8.50 -0.88
N SER A 82 -40.79 9.56 -0.75
CA SER A 82 -41.69 10.04 -1.80
C SER A 82 -40.97 10.68 -3.01
N THR A 83 -39.78 11.24 -2.84
CA THR A 83 -39.03 11.97 -3.89
C THR A 83 -37.75 11.26 -4.33
N LYS A 84 -37.47 10.08 -3.76
CA LYS A 84 -36.32 9.21 -4.02
C LYS A 84 -36.02 9.05 -5.50
N GLN A 85 -36.99 8.62 -6.31
CA GLN A 85 -36.77 8.40 -7.74
C GLN A 85 -36.45 9.70 -8.51
N GLU A 86 -37.08 10.82 -8.14
CA GLU A 86 -36.82 12.10 -8.79
C GLU A 86 -35.40 12.61 -8.49
N TYR A 87 -34.96 12.46 -7.24
CA TYR A 87 -33.61 12.78 -6.80
C TYR A 87 -32.58 11.95 -7.55
N LEU A 88 -32.74 10.63 -7.59
CA LEU A 88 -31.82 9.73 -8.26
C LEU A 88 -31.75 9.98 -9.78
N ARG A 89 -32.88 10.26 -10.44
CA ARG A 89 -32.90 10.68 -11.85
C ARG A 89 -32.23 12.04 -12.05
N ALA A 90 -32.32 12.95 -11.10
CA ALA A 90 -31.57 14.21 -11.16
C ALA A 90 -30.05 13.96 -11.12
N VAL A 91 -29.59 13.07 -10.24
CA VAL A 91 -28.18 12.66 -10.18
C VAL A 91 -27.73 11.98 -11.48
N LEU A 92 -28.54 11.09 -12.05
CA LEU A 92 -28.25 10.46 -13.35
C LEU A 92 -28.04 11.49 -14.47
N ARG A 93 -28.84 12.56 -14.50
CA ARG A 93 -28.68 13.66 -15.47
C ARG A 93 -27.38 14.44 -15.27
N CYS A 94 -26.86 14.50 -14.04
CA CYS A 94 -25.58 15.15 -13.78
C CYS A 94 -24.38 14.41 -14.40
N LEU A 95 -24.53 13.14 -14.78
CA LEU A 95 -23.49 12.39 -15.50
C LEU A 95 -23.24 12.93 -16.92
N ASP A 96 -24.21 13.65 -17.51
CA ASP A 96 -24.07 14.25 -18.84
C ASP A 96 -23.22 15.52 -18.83
N LEU A 97 -22.94 16.09 -17.65
CA LEU A 97 -22.19 17.35 -17.53
C LEU A 97 -20.76 17.20 -18.09
N PRO A 98 -20.21 18.24 -18.75
CA PRO A 98 -18.87 18.19 -19.33
C PRO A 98 -17.77 18.31 -18.27
N ASP A 99 -18.08 18.86 -17.09
CA ASP A 99 -17.10 19.11 -16.03
C ASP A 99 -16.76 17.84 -15.24
N SER A 100 -15.46 17.52 -15.20
CA SER A 100 -14.90 16.38 -14.48
C SER A 100 -15.28 16.33 -13.01
N THR A 101 -15.28 17.46 -12.31
CA THR A 101 -15.57 17.45 -10.86
C THR A 101 -17.03 17.17 -10.58
N SER A 102 -17.92 17.70 -11.42
CA SER A 102 -19.37 17.54 -11.30
C SER A 102 -19.80 16.10 -11.62
N PHE A 103 -19.39 15.55 -12.77
CA PHE A 103 -19.83 14.20 -13.14
C PHE A 103 -19.17 13.12 -12.26
N LYS A 104 -17.92 13.31 -11.79
CA LYS A 104 -17.27 12.38 -10.85
C LYS A 104 -17.97 12.38 -9.49
N SER A 105 -18.35 13.56 -8.99
CA SER A 105 -19.13 13.66 -7.74
C SER A 105 -20.52 13.04 -7.89
N ALA A 106 -21.18 13.21 -9.04
CA ALA A 106 -22.46 12.57 -9.33
C ALA A 106 -22.34 11.04 -9.43
N ALA A 107 -21.31 10.54 -10.10
CA ALA A 107 -20.99 9.13 -10.19
C ALA A 107 -20.76 8.49 -8.81
N LEU A 108 -19.97 9.15 -7.96
CA LEU A 108 -19.73 8.69 -6.59
C LEU A 108 -21.01 8.65 -5.75
N LEU A 109 -21.85 9.69 -5.84
CA LEU A 109 -23.15 9.73 -5.17
C LEU A 109 -24.07 8.61 -5.67
N LEU A 110 -24.09 8.38 -6.98
CA LEU A 110 -24.89 7.32 -7.58
C LEU A 110 -24.45 5.94 -7.10
N GLY A 111 -23.14 5.69 -7.00
CA GLY A 111 -22.60 4.44 -6.45
C GLY A 111 -23.08 4.18 -5.03
N HIS A 112 -22.93 5.14 -4.13
CA HIS A 112 -23.40 4.99 -2.74
C HIS A 112 -24.94 4.92 -2.66
N GLY A 113 -25.64 5.59 -3.57
CA GLY A 113 -27.09 5.48 -3.70
C GLY A 113 -27.50 4.06 -4.07
N LEU A 114 -26.87 3.46 -5.08
CA LEU A 114 -27.12 2.06 -5.48
C LEU A 114 -26.78 1.08 -4.35
N ALA A 115 -25.67 1.27 -3.63
CA ALA A 115 -25.31 0.43 -2.49
C ALA A 115 -26.35 0.50 -1.35
N HIS A 116 -26.97 1.67 -1.14
CA HIS A 116 -28.04 1.82 -0.16
C HIS A 116 -29.35 1.14 -0.61
N LEU A 117 -29.63 1.12 -1.91
CA LEU A 117 -30.83 0.49 -2.49
C LEU A 117 -30.69 -1.03 -2.61
N TYR A 118 -29.50 -1.50 -2.98
CA TYR A 118 -29.21 -2.89 -3.30
C TYR A 118 -27.97 -3.37 -2.52
N PRO A 119 -28.09 -3.59 -1.20
CA PRO A 119 -26.95 -3.97 -0.37
C PRO A 119 -26.31 -5.30 -0.78
N GLU A 120 -27.07 -6.22 -1.38
CA GLU A 120 -26.62 -7.55 -1.83
C GLU A 120 -26.09 -7.57 -3.27
N GLY A 121 -26.04 -6.42 -3.95
CA GLY A 121 -25.64 -6.32 -5.36
C GLY A 121 -26.82 -6.21 -6.34
N LEU A 122 -26.52 -6.16 -7.64
CA LEU A 122 -27.56 -6.05 -8.67
C LEU A 122 -28.46 -7.31 -8.66
N PRO A 123 -29.80 -7.15 -8.64
CA PRO A 123 -30.72 -8.27 -8.74
C PRO A 123 -30.48 -9.03 -10.04
N GLU A 124 -30.47 -10.36 -9.97
CA GLU A 124 -29.99 -11.20 -11.07
C GLU A 124 -31.07 -11.54 -12.10
N ASP A 125 -32.38 -11.54 -11.77
CA ASP A 125 -33.52 -11.66 -12.72
C ASP A 125 -34.90 -11.41 -12.05
N GLU A 126 -35.87 -10.90 -12.83
CA GLU A 126 -37.36 -10.89 -12.71
C GLU A 126 -38.13 -10.64 -11.38
N ASP A 127 -37.57 -10.03 -10.34
CA ASP A 127 -38.35 -9.71 -9.13
C ASP A 127 -39.29 -8.48 -9.24
N GLU A 128 -39.88 -8.18 -10.41
CA GLU A 128 -40.82 -7.08 -10.76
C GLU A 128 -41.26 -6.09 -9.64
N SER A 129 -40.31 -5.47 -8.94
CA SER A 129 -40.60 -4.45 -7.94
C SER A 129 -40.26 -3.08 -8.54
N VAL A 130 -41.09 -2.07 -8.26
CA VAL A 130 -40.95 -0.74 -8.89
C VAL A 130 -39.60 -0.07 -8.56
N ASP A 131 -38.96 -0.49 -7.46
CA ASP A 131 -37.62 -0.07 -7.08
C ASP A 131 -36.51 -0.79 -7.86
N GLU A 132 -36.79 -1.88 -8.58
CA GLU A 132 -35.83 -2.58 -9.44
C GLU A 132 -35.64 -1.93 -10.82
N LEU A 133 -36.50 -1.04 -11.27
CA LEU A 133 -36.34 -0.42 -12.61
C LEU A 133 -35.18 0.59 -12.67
N PHE A 134 -34.73 1.12 -11.52
CA PHE A 134 -33.71 2.17 -11.50
C PHE A 134 -32.34 1.65 -11.95
N HIS A 135 -31.94 0.44 -11.55
CA HIS A 135 -30.68 -0.13 -12.01
C HIS A 135 -30.64 -0.35 -13.52
N ILE A 136 -31.76 -0.70 -14.14
CA ILE A 136 -31.91 -0.83 -15.60
C ILE A 136 -31.72 0.54 -16.27
N GLU A 137 -32.34 1.60 -15.73
CA GLU A 137 -32.17 2.98 -16.21
C GLU A 137 -30.68 3.41 -16.11
N CYS A 138 -30.01 3.08 -14.99
CA CYS A 138 -28.59 3.33 -14.79
C CYS A 138 -27.71 2.62 -15.84
N VAL A 139 -27.91 1.31 -16.02
CA VAL A 139 -27.11 0.50 -16.97
C VAL A 139 -27.35 0.97 -18.41
N ALA A 140 -28.59 1.31 -18.78
CA ALA A 140 -28.91 1.88 -20.08
C ALA A 140 -28.22 3.24 -20.29
N LYS A 141 -28.20 4.09 -19.27
CA LYS A 141 -27.51 5.39 -19.31
C LYS A 141 -26.00 5.22 -19.47
N LEU A 142 -25.38 4.32 -18.71
CA LEU A 142 -23.95 4.01 -18.83
C LEU A 142 -23.61 3.44 -20.21
N SER A 143 -24.46 2.57 -20.75
CA SER A 143 -24.32 2.03 -22.11
C SER A 143 -24.43 3.11 -23.20
N ALA A 144 -25.24 4.15 -22.98
CA ALA A 144 -25.30 5.30 -23.88
C ALA A 144 -24.00 6.14 -23.81
N ILE A 145 -23.52 6.43 -22.61
CA ILE A 145 -22.26 7.18 -22.39
C ILE A 145 -21.07 6.40 -22.97
N GLN A 146 -21.06 5.07 -22.83
CA GLN A 146 -20.05 4.19 -23.41
C GLN A 146 -19.94 4.36 -24.94
N ARG A 147 -21.06 4.55 -25.65
CA ARG A 147 -21.06 4.72 -27.12
C ARG A 147 -20.64 6.11 -27.57
N GLU A 148 -20.86 7.13 -26.73
CA GLU A 148 -20.66 8.53 -27.11
C GLU A 148 -19.32 9.11 -26.62
N TYR A 149 -18.86 8.72 -25.41
CA TYR A 149 -17.70 9.29 -24.73
C TYR A 149 -16.86 8.24 -24.00
N ASP A 150 -16.00 7.51 -24.71
CA ASP A 150 -15.21 6.39 -24.17
C ASP A 150 -14.40 6.71 -22.91
N ARG A 151 -13.64 7.82 -22.89
CA ARG A 151 -12.82 8.20 -21.72
C ARG A 151 -13.68 8.60 -20.52
N LYS A 152 -14.79 9.29 -20.77
CA LYS A 152 -15.73 9.75 -19.74
C LYS A 152 -16.43 8.55 -19.09
N PHE A 153 -16.78 7.54 -19.90
CA PHE A 153 -17.39 6.30 -19.43
C PHE A 153 -16.52 5.60 -18.38
N ALA A 154 -15.23 5.43 -18.68
CA ALA A 154 -14.29 4.75 -17.79
C ALA A 154 -14.17 5.44 -16.42
N ASP A 155 -14.01 6.78 -16.42
CA ASP A 155 -13.98 7.60 -15.21
C ASP A 155 -15.30 7.49 -14.40
N ILE A 156 -16.45 7.57 -15.08
CA ILE A 156 -17.76 7.48 -14.42
C ILE A 156 -17.94 6.10 -13.78
N LEU A 157 -17.65 5.03 -14.53
CA LEU A 157 -17.82 3.67 -14.03
C LEU A 157 -16.94 3.41 -12.80
N TYR A 158 -15.69 3.88 -12.82
CA TYR A 158 -14.78 3.79 -11.68
C TYR A 158 -15.29 4.53 -10.44
N GLU A 159 -15.78 5.76 -10.59
CA GLU A 159 -16.31 6.51 -9.46
C GLU A 159 -17.59 5.90 -8.88
N ILE A 160 -18.47 5.32 -9.71
CA ILE A 160 -19.65 4.57 -9.21
C ILE A 160 -19.20 3.31 -8.48
N ALA A 161 -18.26 2.56 -9.05
CA ALA A 161 -17.79 1.28 -8.52
C ALA A 161 -17.11 1.40 -7.14
N LYS A 162 -16.56 2.57 -6.78
CA LYS A 162 -16.05 2.83 -5.42
C LYS A 162 -17.12 2.65 -4.34
N GLY A 163 -18.37 3.02 -4.65
CA GLY A 163 -19.50 2.83 -3.73
C GLY A 163 -20.22 1.51 -3.96
N PHE A 164 -20.37 1.09 -5.22
CA PHE A 164 -21.13 -0.10 -5.59
C PHE A 164 -20.45 -0.89 -6.72
N PRO A 165 -19.53 -1.82 -6.39
CA PRO A 165 -18.71 -2.53 -7.37
C PRO A 165 -19.51 -3.35 -8.39
N SER A 166 -20.67 -3.90 -8.01
CA SER A 166 -21.51 -4.73 -8.88
C SER A 166 -22.00 -4.01 -10.14
N ILE A 167 -21.99 -2.68 -10.18
CA ILE A 167 -22.31 -1.93 -11.42
C ILE A 167 -21.38 -2.26 -12.58
N ALA A 168 -20.17 -2.75 -12.29
CA ALA A 168 -19.18 -3.12 -13.30
C ALA A 168 -19.53 -4.44 -14.02
N ASP A 169 -20.35 -5.30 -13.42
CA ASP A 169 -20.61 -6.66 -13.90
C ASP A 169 -21.12 -6.72 -15.36
N PRO A 170 -22.10 -5.88 -15.79
CA PRO A 170 -22.57 -5.87 -17.17
C PRO A 170 -21.51 -5.42 -18.19
N PHE A 171 -20.42 -4.79 -17.72
CA PHE A 171 -19.38 -4.19 -18.55
C PHE A 171 -18.05 -4.94 -18.48
N LEU A 172 -17.95 -6.05 -17.74
CA LEU A 172 -16.67 -6.74 -17.53
C LEU A 172 -16.00 -7.17 -18.84
N SER A 173 -16.75 -7.76 -19.79
CA SER A 173 -16.24 -8.15 -21.11
C SER A 173 -15.78 -6.95 -21.95
N VAL A 174 -16.48 -5.83 -21.85
CA VAL A 174 -16.10 -4.56 -22.50
C VAL A 174 -14.78 -4.06 -21.92
N LEU A 175 -14.61 -4.13 -20.59
CA LEU A 175 -13.39 -3.70 -19.91
C LEU A 175 -12.20 -4.58 -20.32
N SER A 176 -12.36 -5.91 -20.31
CA SER A 176 -11.32 -6.86 -20.75
C SER A 176 -10.87 -6.59 -22.19
N HIS A 177 -11.81 -6.40 -23.12
CA HIS A 177 -11.49 -6.15 -24.52
C HIS A 177 -10.76 -4.81 -24.75
N ARG A 178 -11.09 -3.78 -23.97
CA ARG A 178 -10.47 -2.44 -24.10
C ARG A 178 -9.13 -2.33 -23.37
N PHE A 179 -8.87 -3.23 -22.45
CA PHE A 179 -7.70 -3.18 -21.57
C PHE A 179 -6.36 -3.08 -22.31
N PRO A 180 -6.06 -3.89 -23.35
CA PRO A 180 -4.73 -3.90 -23.96
C PRO A 180 -4.33 -2.55 -24.57
N ALA A 181 -5.31 -1.84 -25.15
CA ALA A 181 -5.13 -0.56 -25.83
C ALA A 181 -5.12 0.66 -24.89
N ALA A 182 -5.39 0.47 -23.59
CA ALA A 182 -5.55 1.56 -22.64
C ALA A 182 -4.22 2.18 -22.18
N ALA A 183 -4.24 3.43 -21.74
CA ALA A 183 -3.08 4.07 -21.12
C ALA A 183 -2.79 3.48 -19.73
N VAL A 184 -1.57 3.63 -19.19
CA VAL A 184 -1.18 3.08 -17.87
C VAL A 184 -2.14 3.48 -16.75
N SER A 185 -2.55 4.75 -16.70
CA SER A 185 -3.52 5.25 -15.72
C SER A 185 -4.91 4.60 -15.85
N GLU A 186 -5.34 4.34 -17.09
CA GLU A 186 -6.62 3.68 -17.37
C GLU A 186 -6.54 2.18 -17.07
N LYS A 187 -5.40 1.53 -17.35
CA LYS A 187 -5.15 0.12 -16.99
C LYS A 187 -5.26 -0.07 -15.48
N ARG A 188 -4.67 0.82 -14.68
CA ARG A 188 -4.82 0.77 -13.22
C ARG A 188 -6.29 0.81 -12.80
N MET A 189 -7.04 1.74 -13.36
CA MET A 189 -8.47 1.90 -13.09
C MET A 189 -9.28 0.66 -13.48
N TYR A 190 -8.98 0.05 -14.63
CA TYR A 190 -9.61 -1.18 -15.07
C TYR A 190 -9.25 -2.38 -14.19
N LEU A 191 -8.00 -2.51 -13.73
CA LEU A 191 -7.61 -3.56 -12.78
C LEU A 191 -8.36 -3.42 -11.45
N GLU A 192 -8.49 -2.20 -10.93
CA GLU A 192 -9.25 -1.94 -9.70
C GLU A 192 -10.75 -2.21 -9.89
N LEU A 193 -11.32 -1.88 -11.06
CA LEU A 193 -12.70 -2.23 -11.43
C LEU A 193 -12.94 -3.74 -11.50
N LEU A 194 -12.06 -4.47 -12.17
CA LEU A 194 -12.15 -5.94 -12.28
C LEU A 194 -11.96 -6.61 -10.93
N LEU A 195 -11.06 -6.08 -10.09
CA LEU A 195 -10.87 -6.56 -8.73
C LEU A 195 -12.09 -6.33 -7.86
N GLY A 196 -12.82 -5.23 -8.04
CA GLY A 196 -14.06 -4.94 -7.33
C GLY A 196 -15.28 -5.73 -7.84
N GLY A 197 -15.32 -6.02 -9.15
CA GLY A 197 -16.41 -6.74 -9.79
C GLY A 197 -16.50 -8.23 -9.42
N ARG A 198 -17.60 -8.87 -9.83
CA ARG A 198 -17.83 -10.30 -9.63
C ARG A 198 -17.22 -11.11 -10.78
N LEU A 199 -15.94 -11.47 -10.63
CA LEU A 199 -15.21 -12.28 -11.62
C LEU A 199 -15.87 -13.64 -11.89
N GLU A 200 -16.69 -14.13 -10.96
CA GLU A 200 -17.47 -15.36 -11.10
C GLU A 200 -18.43 -15.31 -12.31
N LYS A 201 -18.85 -14.10 -12.74
CA LYS A 201 -19.74 -13.89 -13.90
C LYS A 201 -19.08 -14.20 -15.24
N PHE A 202 -17.75 -14.25 -15.32
CA PHE A 202 -17.07 -14.69 -16.54
C PHE A 202 -17.21 -16.20 -16.79
N HIS A 203 -17.58 -16.98 -15.77
CA HIS A 203 -17.72 -18.44 -15.85
C HIS A 203 -16.51 -19.09 -16.53
N ASP A 204 -16.73 -19.89 -17.59
CA ASP A 204 -15.67 -20.63 -18.29
C ASP A 204 -14.79 -19.72 -19.18
N ASP A 205 -15.24 -18.50 -19.50
CA ASP A 205 -14.49 -17.55 -20.32
C ASP A 205 -13.45 -16.74 -19.51
N LEU A 206 -13.42 -16.87 -18.18
CA LEU A 206 -12.57 -16.07 -17.29
C LEU A 206 -11.11 -16.08 -17.72
N TYR A 207 -10.54 -17.26 -17.94
CA TYR A 207 -9.13 -17.36 -18.31
C TYR A 207 -8.86 -16.70 -19.66
N ARG A 208 -9.73 -16.91 -20.66
CA ARG A 208 -9.58 -16.30 -21.98
C ARG A 208 -9.56 -14.78 -21.89
N GLU A 209 -10.45 -14.21 -21.09
CA GLU A 209 -10.53 -12.77 -20.88
C GLU A 209 -9.27 -12.25 -20.15
N LEU A 210 -8.82 -12.91 -19.06
CA LEU A 210 -7.60 -12.52 -18.35
C LEU A 210 -6.33 -12.66 -19.21
N ALA A 211 -6.23 -13.72 -20.01
CA ALA A 211 -5.11 -13.93 -20.92
C ALA A 211 -5.04 -12.82 -22.00
N SER A 212 -6.20 -12.35 -22.48
CA SER A 212 -6.28 -11.26 -23.46
C SER A 212 -5.74 -9.93 -22.93
N MET A 213 -5.68 -9.75 -21.61
CA MET A 213 -5.18 -8.54 -20.96
C MET A 213 -3.66 -8.50 -20.80
N GLU A 214 -2.95 -9.57 -21.18
CA GLU A 214 -1.49 -9.68 -21.09
C GLU A 214 -0.97 -9.42 -19.65
N LEU A 215 -1.69 -9.89 -18.63
CA LEU A 215 -1.39 -9.63 -17.21
C LEU A 215 0.07 -9.95 -16.83
N MET A 216 0.66 -10.97 -17.46
CA MET A 216 2.04 -11.38 -17.22
C MET A 216 3.06 -10.29 -17.56
N LEU A 217 2.78 -9.44 -18.55
CA LEU A 217 3.62 -8.30 -18.91
C LEU A 217 3.51 -7.18 -17.87
N LEU A 218 2.33 -7.01 -17.25
CA LEU A 218 2.07 -5.97 -16.26
C LEU A 218 2.77 -6.25 -14.92
N LEU A 219 3.13 -7.49 -14.65
CA LEU A 219 3.95 -7.86 -13.48
C LEU A 219 5.34 -7.19 -13.50
N ARG A 220 5.81 -6.72 -14.65
CA ARG A 220 7.08 -5.99 -14.80
C ARG A 220 6.96 -4.50 -14.56
N ASP A 221 5.73 -3.96 -14.53
CA ASP A 221 5.46 -2.54 -14.34
C ASP A 221 5.24 -2.24 -12.85
N ASN A 222 6.12 -1.44 -12.25
CA ASN A 222 6.08 -1.12 -10.82
C ASN A 222 4.74 -0.52 -10.35
N GLU A 223 4.02 0.23 -11.20
CA GLU A 223 2.74 0.86 -10.84
C GLU A 223 1.57 -0.12 -10.92
N LEU A 224 1.61 -1.05 -11.88
CA LEU A 224 0.52 -2.00 -12.17
C LEU A 224 0.71 -3.38 -11.53
N GLN A 225 1.93 -3.70 -11.07
CA GLN A 225 2.29 -4.99 -10.50
C GLN A 225 1.37 -5.38 -9.33
N LEU A 226 1.15 -4.49 -8.36
CA LEU A 226 0.36 -4.80 -7.16
C LEU A 226 -1.14 -5.07 -7.49
N PRO A 227 -1.85 -4.19 -8.22
CA PRO A 227 -3.22 -4.48 -8.64
C PRO A 227 -3.33 -5.75 -9.48
N THR A 228 -2.34 -6.01 -10.34
CA THR A 228 -2.31 -7.24 -11.17
C THR A 228 -2.19 -8.49 -10.30
N LEU A 229 -1.30 -8.49 -9.30
CA LEU A 229 -1.15 -9.61 -8.38
C LEU A 229 -2.43 -9.86 -7.56
N HIS A 230 -3.09 -8.81 -7.08
CA HIS A 230 -4.37 -8.98 -6.37
C HIS A 230 -5.46 -9.56 -7.27
N LEU A 231 -5.52 -9.12 -8.53
CA LEU A 231 -6.46 -9.67 -9.51
C LEU A 231 -6.18 -11.16 -9.77
N LEU A 232 -4.91 -11.53 -9.96
CA LEU A 232 -4.49 -12.92 -10.12
C LEU A 232 -4.84 -13.75 -8.90
N ASN A 233 -4.52 -13.27 -7.69
CA ASN A 233 -4.82 -13.99 -6.45
C ASN A 233 -6.34 -14.25 -6.30
N ARG A 234 -7.17 -13.26 -6.63
CA ARG A 234 -8.63 -13.40 -6.62
C ARG A 234 -9.14 -14.38 -7.69
N SER A 235 -8.50 -14.47 -8.85
CA SER A 235 -8.93 -15.36 -9.93
C SER A 235 -8.48 -16.82 -9.74
N LEU A 236 -7.45 -17.09 -8.94
CA LEU A 236 -6.91 -18.45 -8.75
C LEU A 236 -7.96 -19.52 -8.44
N PRO A 237 -8.91 -19.33 -7.50
CA PRO A 237 -9.90 -20.36 -7.18
C PRO A 237 -10.90 -20.63 -8.30
N LEU A 238 -11.02 -19.71 -9.25
CA LEU A 238 -11.96 -19.77 -10.37
C LEU A 238 -11.33 -20.42 -11.62
N VAL A 239 -10.00 -20.48 -11.70
CA VAL A 239 -9.28 -21.11 -12.83
C VAL A 239 -9.31 -22.63 -12.66
N ARG A 240 -10.02 -23.31 -13.56
CA ARG A 240 -10.17 -24.79 -13.53
C ARG A 240 -9.04 -25.54 -14.22
N GLU A 241 -8.39 -24.92 -15.21
CA GLU A 241 -7.41 -25.60 -16.05
C GLU A 241 -6.00 -25.52 -15.48
N MET A 242 -5.36 -26.68 -15.28
CA MET A 242 -4.03 -26.78 -14.67
C MET A 242 -2.93 -26.08 -15.49
N GLN A 243 -3.03 -26.14 -16.82
CA GLN A 243 -2.04 -25.53 -17.72
C GLN A 243 -1.93 -24.01 -17.51
N HIS A 244 -3.05 -23.38 -17.18
CA HIS A 244 -3.13 -21.95 -16.94
C HIS A 244 -2.45 -21.57 -15.62
N LEU A 245 -2.66 -22.36 -14.57
CA LEU A 245 -1.97 -22.18 -13.30
C LEU A 245 -0.44 -22.35 -13.45
N GLN A 246 0.00 -23.34 -14.24
CA GLN A 246 1.42 -23.55 -14.52
C GLN A 246 2.09 -22.35 -15.20
N GLN A 247 1.38 -21.66 -16.10
CA GLN A 247 1.90 -20.46 -16.77
C GLN A 247 2.08 -19.26 -15.83
N LEU A 248 1.42 -19.24 -14.67
CA LEU A 248 1.54 -18.17 -13.68
C LEU A 248 2.76 -18.33 -12.76
N ILE A 249 3.26 -19.55 -12.59
CA ILE A 249 4.28 -19.87 -11.58
C ILE A 249 5.58 -19.12 -11.84
N GLU A 250 6.13 -19.18 -13.06
CA GLU A 250 7.42 -18.56 -13.36
C GLU A 250 7.36 -17.03 -13.21
N PRO A 251 6.38 -16.30 -13.77
CA PRO A 251 6.38 -14.85 -13.64
C PRO A 251 6.07 -14.39 -12.21
N VAL A 252 5.16 -15.05 -11.48
CA VAL A 252 4.92 -14.72 -10.06
C VAL A 252 6.15 -15.06 -9.20
N GLY A 253 6.83 -16.17 -9.49
CA GLY A 253 8.09 -16.56 -8.86
C GLY A 253 9.20 -15.53 -9.06
N SER A 254 9.28 -14.92 -10.26
CA SER A 254 10.24 -13.82 -10.51
C SER A 254 9.95 -12.60 -9.64
N VAL A 255 8.68 -12.21 -9.49
CA VAL A 255 8.27 -11.09 -8.62
C VAL A 255 8.62 -11.36 -7.16
N ALA A 256 8.41 -12.59 -6.70
CA ALA A 256 8.73 -13.04 -5.34
C ALA A 256 10.23 -13.01 -5.04
N THR A 257 11.07 -13.41 -5.99
CA THR A 257 12.53 -13.54 -5.81
C THR A 257 13.31 -12.27 -6.09
N GLU A 258 12.77 -11.34 -6.88
CA GLU A 258 13.47 -10.12 -7.27
C GLU A 258 13.65 -9.14 -6.07
N PRO A 259 14.90 -8.72 -5.78
CA PRO A 259 15.19 -7.89 -4.61
C PRO A 259 14.63 -6.46 -4.73
N ALA A 260 14.50 -5.95 -5.95
CA ALA A 260 14.00 -4.60 -6.24
C ALA A 260 12.48 -4.47 -6.05
N THR A 261 11.75 -5.59 -6.00
CA THR A 261 10.30 -5.63 -5.85
C THR A 261 9.86 -5.09 -4.49
N ARG A 262 8.72 -4.39 -4.47
CA ARG A 262 8.11 -3.88 -3.23
C ARG A 262 7.72 -5.04 -2.30
N PRO A 263 7.88 -4.89 -0.98
CA PRO A 263 7.55 -5.96 -0.02
C PRO A 263 6.08 -6.37 -0.09
N GLU A 264 5.17 -5.41 -0.34
CA GLU A 264 3.73 -5.64 -0.54
C GLU A 264 3.48 -6.60 -1.70
N CYS A 265 4.12 -6.38 -2.85
CA CYS A 265 3.99 -7.24 -4.03
C CYS A 265 4.56 -8.64 -3.77
N ARG A 266 5.70 -8.74 -3.07
CA ARG A 266 6.28 -10.04 -2.71
C ARG A 266 5.36 -10.85 -1.79
N ALA A 267 4.71 -10.19 -0.83
CA ALA A 267 3.76 -10.86 0.05
C ALA A 267 2.61 -11.50 -0.74
N VAL A 268 1.96 -10.75 -1.64
CA VAL A 268 0.87 -11.27 -2.49
C VAL A 268 1.38 -12.36 -3.45
N ALA A 269 2.58 -12.21 -4.00
CA ALA A 269 3.20 -13.24 -4.83
C ALA A 269 3.42 -14.54 -4.06
N TYR A 270 3.85 -14.47 -2.80
CA TYR A 270 3.94 -15.65 -1.94
C TYR A 270 2.57 -16.25 -1.65
N GLU A 271 1.54 -15.45 -1.36
CA GLU A 271 0.17 -15.96 -1.16
C GLU A 271 -0.32 -16.79 -2.36
N ILE A 272 -0.08 -16.29 -3.58
CA ILE A 272 -0.42 -16.99 -4.84
C ILE A 272 0.33 -18.33 -4.94
N LEU A 273 1.65 -18.32 -4.73
CA LEU A 273 2.48 -19.52 -4.85
C LEU A 273 2.17 -20.55 -3.76
N ILE A 274 1.86 -20.09 -2.55
CA ILE A 274 1.39 -20.91 -1.45
C ILE A 274 0.06 -21.57 -1.85
N TYR A 275 -0.92 -20.81 -2.33
CA TYR A 275 -2.21 -21.37 -2.76
C TYR A 275 -2.03 -22.47 -3.82
N ILE A 276 -1.21 -22.22 -4.84
CA ILE A 276 -0.89 -23.20 -5.88
C ILE A 276 -0.24 -24.45 -5.28
N HIS A 277 0.69 -24.27 -4.34
CA HIS A 277 1.33 -25.38 -3.62
C HIS A 277 0.33 -26.19 -2.79
N GLU A 278 -0.61 -25.56 -2.07
CA GLU A 278 -1.56 -26.27 -1.22
C GLU A 278 -2.57 -27.11 -2.01
N HIS A 279 -3.06 -26.57 -3.13
CA HIS A 279 -4.19 -27.16 -3.85
C HIS A 279 -3.78 -28.00 -5.06
N HIS A 280 -2.62 -27.72 -5.68
CA HIS A 280 -2.30 -28.23 -7.00
C HIS A 280 -0.90 -28.82 -7.16
N PHE A 281 -0.05 -28.80 -6.12
CA PHE A 281 1.36 -29.19 -6.21
C PHE A 281 1.60 -30.56 -6.87
N ALA A 282 0.86 -31.59 -6.46
CA ALA A 282 1.01 -32.96 -6.99
C ALA A 282 0.64 -33.10 -8.48
N GLN A 283 -0.07 -32.13 -9.05
CA GLN A 283 -0.51 -32.12 -10.46
C GLN A 283 0.37 -31.21 -11.33
N LEU A 284 1.33 -30.50 -10.73
CA LEU A 284 2.28 -29.66 -11.45
C LEU A 284 3.37 -30.51 -12.13
N SER A 285 3.92 -30.02 -13.23
CA SER A 285 5.16 -30.56 -13.80
C SER A 285 6.33 -30.36 -12.84
N GLU A 286 7.36 -31.22 -12.94
CA GLU A 286 8.56 -31.15 -12.09
C GLU A 286 9.20 -29.74 -12.11
N ASP A 287 9.36 -29.15 -13.30
CA ASP A 287 9.91 -27.79 -13.44
C ASP A 287 9.10 -26.72 -12.67
N CYS A 288 7.77 -26.84 -12.68
CA CYS A 288 6.88 -25.93 -11.97
C CYS A 288 6.97 -26.12 -10.45
N GLN A 289 7.06 -27.37 -9.98
CA GLN A 289 7.27 -27.66 -8.56
C GLN A 289 8.58 -27.06 -8.06
N HIS A 290 9.65 -27.18 -8.84
CA HIS A 290 10.95 -26.60 -8.50
C HIS A 290 10.88 -25.06 -8.42
N SER A 291 10.18 -24.41 -9.36
CA SER A 291 10.03 -22.95 -9.35
C SER A 291 9.27 -22.44 -8.12
N VAL A 292 8.21 -23.13 -7.72
CA VAL A 292 7.47 -22.84 -6.48
C VAL A 292 8.39 -22.95 -5.26
N TRP A 293 9.22 -24.00 -5.18
CA TRP A 293 10.18 -24.16 -4.08
C TRP A 293 11.25 -23.07 -4.06
N ARG A 294 11.76 -22.67 -5.22
CA ARG A 294 12.79 -21.63 -5.37
C ARG A 294 12.33 -20.25 -4.92
N ALA A 295 11.04 -19.97 -4.97
CA ALA A 295 10.46 -18.71 -4.55
C ALA A 295 10.46 -18.51 -3.01
N ARG A 296 11.42 -19.09 -2.28
CA ARG A 296 11.63 -18.84 -0.84
C ARG A 296 10.36 -18.94 0.01
N ILE A 297 9.56 -19.98 -0.22
CA ILE A 297 8.46 -20.40 0.65
C ILE A 297 8.97 -20.84 2.05
N LEU A 298 10.24 -20.57 2.40
CA LEU A 298 10.89 -20.97 3.64
C LEU A 298 10.25 -20.36 4.90
N GLU A 299 9.88 -19.08 4.85
CA GLU A 299 9.15 -18.44 5.95
C GLU A 299 7.78 -19.12 6.15
N TYR A 300 7.07 -19.37 5.04
CA TYR A 300 5.82 -20.12 5.07
C TYR A 300 5.99 -21.57 5.53
N LEU A 301 7.01 -22.31 5.11
CA LEU A 301 7.24 -23.69 5.54
C LEU A 301 7.48 -23.77 7.05
N THR A 302 8.17 -22.75 7.58
CA THR A 302 8.47 -22.63 9.00
C THR A 302 7.20 -22.32 9.80
N ASP A 303 6.35 -21.43 9.32
CA ASP A 303 5.14 -20.99 10.03
C ASP A 303 3.90 -21.88 9.78
N SER A 304 3.82 -22.57 8.65
CA SER A 304 2.69 -23.45 8.27
C SER A 304 2.72 -24.83 8.96
N GLY A 305 3.80 -25.17 9.68
CA GLY A 305 3.94 -26.45 10.36
C GLY A 305 4.07 -27.66 9.43
N LYS A 306 4.30 -27.44 8.13
CA LYS A 306 4.48 -28.52 7.13
C LYS A 306 5.84 -29.20 7.23
N LEU A 307 6.82 -28.57 7.88
CA LEU A 307 8.09 -29.20 8.18
C LEU A 307 7.93 -30.18 9.35
N PRO A 308 8.44 -31.43 9.22
CA PRO A 308 8.47 -32.39 10.33
C PRO A 308 9.08 -31.77 11.59
N SER A 309 8.53 -32.08 12.76
CA SER A 309 9.04 -31.55 14.04
C SER A 309 10.31 -32.26 14.49
N ASP A 310 10.45 -33.55 14.15
CA ASP A 310 11.66 -34.31 14.40
C ASP A 310 12.80 -33.88 13.46
N VAL A 311 13.99 -33.66 14.01
CA VAL A 311 15.15 -33.14 13.27
C VAL A 311 15.61 -34.12 12.19
N LYS A 312 15.54 -35.43 12.44
CA LYS A 312 15.94 -36.44 11.46
C LYS A 312 14.95 -36.50 10.31
N GLU A 313 13.65 -36.52 10.61
CA GLU A 313 12.61 -36.48 9.56
C GLU A 313 12.66 -35.18 8.77
N ARG A 314 12.91 -34.04 9.43
CA ARG A 314 13.10 -32.74 8.77
C ARG A 314 14.31 -32.75 7.86
N PHE A 315 15.43 -33.32 8.30
CA PHE A 315 16.63 -33.43 7.46
C PHE A 315 16.39 -34.29 6.22
N LEU A 316 15.68 -35.42 6.37
CA LEU A 316 15.30 -36.26 5.25
C LEU A 316 14.40 -35.51 4.26
N PHE A 317 13.38 -34.80 4.76
CA PHE A 317 12.48 -33.99 3.95
C PHE A 317 13.22 -32.89 3.18
N LEU A 318 14.16 -32.20 3.82
CA LEU A 318 14.94 -31.15 3.14
C LEU A 318 15.81 -31.70 2.00
N LEU A 319 16.34 -32.91 2.17
CA LEU A 319 17.15 -33.58 1.15
C LEU A 319 16.31 -34.20 0.03
N SER A 320 15.10 -34.68 0.33
CA SER A 320 14.25 -35.33 -0.66
C SER A 320 13.41 -34.32 -1.47
N GLU A 321 12.85 -33.31 -0.81
CA GLU A 321 11.86 -32.40 -1.41
C GLU A 321 12.43 -31.01 -1.76
N LEU A 322 13.42 -30.52 -1.01
CA LEU A 322 13.94 -29.14 -1.17
C LEU A 322 15.29 -29.07 -1.89
N TYR A 323 15.99 -30.19 -2.04
CA TYR A 323 17.29 -30.21 -2.71
C TYR A 323 17.12 -30.23 -4.23
N ASP A 324 17.60 -29.18 -4.88
CA ASP A 324 17.75 -29.10 -6.33
C ASP A 324 19.19 -28.64 -6.65
N PRO A 325 19.91 -29.33 -7.55
CA PRO A 325 21.22 -28.90 -8.05
C PRO A 325 21.28 -27.43 -8.49
N THR A 326 20.17 -26.84 -8.94
CA THR A 326 20.14 -25.44 -9.39
C THR A 326 20.32 -24.41 -8.28
N VAL A 327 20.05 -24.77 -7.02
CA VAL A 327 20.15 -23.88 -5.84
C VAL A 327 21.26 -24.28 -4.87
N GLU A 328 22.17 -25.16 -5.28
CA GLU A 328 23.22 -25.74 -4.42
C GLU A 328 24.02 -24.68 -3.62
N ALA A 329 24.29 -23.53 -4.24
CA ALA A 329 25.03 -22.43 -3.61
C ALA A 329 24.32 -21.80 -2.38
N GLU A 330 22.99 -21.75 -2.39
CA GLU A 330 22.17 -21.17 -1.30
C GLU A 330 21.53 -22.25 -0.42
N PHE A 331 21.52 -23.51 -0.88
CA PHE A 331 20.85 -24.63 -0.24
C PHE A 331 21.35 -24.85 1.19
N LEU A 332 22.68 -24.95 1.40
CA LEU A 332 23.22 -25.25 2.73
C LEU A 332 22.88 -24.16 3.76
N GLY A 333 22.95 -22.89 3.37
CA GLY A 333 22.59 -21.78 4.26
C GLY A 333 21.12 -21.82 4.66
N SER A 334 20.25 -22.08 3.67
CA SER A 334 18.80 -22.18 3.88
C SER A 334 18.42 -23.41 4.71
N ALA A 335 18.99 -24.58 4.37
CA ALA A 335 18.74 -25.84 5.05
C ALA A 335 19.18 -25.80 6.51
N VAL A 336 20.36 -25.24 6.81
CA VAL A 336 20.82 -25.06 8.20
C VAL A 336 19.87 -24.15 8.97
N GLY A 337 19.38 -23.07 8.37
CA GLY A 337 18.37 -22.20 8.99
C GLY A 337 17.10 -22.96 9.38
N LEU A 338 16.55 -23.76 8.47
CA LEU A 338 15.33 -24.55 8.69
C LEU A 338 15.50 -25.68 9.71
N LEU A 339 16.69 -26.28 9.78
CA LEU A 339 17.04 -27.32 10.76
C LEU A 339 17.21 -26.76 12.16
N LEU A 340 17.75 -25.53 12.28
CA LEU A 340 17.98 -24.87 13.55
C LEU A 340 16.75 -24.13 14.09
N ASP A 341 15.75 -23.82 13.25
CA ASP A 341 14.54 -23.12 13.66
C ASP A 341 13.81 -23.76 14.87
N PRO A 342 13.60 -25.09 14.94
CA PRO A 342 13.00 -25.73 16.12
C PRO A 342 13.82 -25.51 17.39
N ALA A 343 15.16 -25.50 17.27
CA ALA A 343 16.04 -25.25 18.38
C ALA A 343 15.95 -23.79 18.86
N ILE A 344 15.86 -22.83 17.94
CA ILE A 344 15.70 -21.39 18.27
C ILE A 344 14.35 -21.13 18.96
N ARG A 345 13.28 -21.81 18.53
CA ARG A 345 11.93 -21.67 19.12
C ARG A 345 11.78 -22.41 20.45
N CYS A 346 12.65 -23.39 20.73
CA CYS A 346 12.63 -24.14 21.99
C CYS A 346 12.94 -23.22 23.18
N ARG A 347 12.18 -23.36 24.27
CA ARG A 347 12.38 -22.58 25.50
C ARG A 347 13.77 -22.78 26.10
N GLU A 348 14.26 -24.02 26.07
CA GLU A 348 15.54 -24.44 26.66
C GLU A 348 16.75 -23.79 25.95
N SER A 349 16.58 -23.31 24.71
CA SER A 349 17.64 -22.60 23.98
C SER A 349 18.04 -21.27 24.62
N LYS A 350 17.13 -20.69 25.43
CA LYS A 350 17.36 -19.46 26.18
C LYS A 350 17.97 -19.73 27.56
N ASP A 351 18.01 -20.98 27.98
CA ASP A 351 18.58 -21.36 29.26
C ASP A 351 20.10 -21.45 29.17
N ARG A 352 20.77 -21.11 30.27
CA ARG A 352 22.23 -21.18 30.34
C ARG A 352 22.66 -22.64 30.35
N LEU A 353 23.42 -23.05 29.35
CA LEU A 353 24.01 -24.40 29.24
C LEU A 353 24.87 -24.78 30.45
N PHE A 354 25.51 -23.79 31.09
CA PHE A 354 26.34 -23.98 32.27
C PHE A 354 25.77 -23.21 33.46
N LEU A 355 25.62 -23.92 34.58
CA LEU A 355 25.08 -23.39 35.84
C LEU A 355 26.07 -22.46 36.57
N HIS A 356 27.37 -22.59 36.29
CA HIS A 356 28.41 -21.83 36.97
C HIS A 356 29.30 -21.13 35.93
N GLU A 357 29.37 -19.80 36.01
CA GLU A 357 30.43 -19.03 35.37
C GLU A 357 31.76 -19.39 36.03
N TYR A 358 32.86 -19.32 35.28
CA TYR A 358 34.20 -19.71 35.72
C TYR A 358 34.49 -19.25 37.15
N LEU A 359 34.61 -20.21 38.07
CA LEU A 359 34.63 -20.04 39.54
C LEU A 359 35.68 -19.05 40.09
N ASN A 360 36.61 -18.54 39.27
CA ASN A 360 37.76 -17.74 39.70
C ASN A 360 38.05 -16.51 38.83
N ALA A 361 37.11 -16.02 38.01
CA ALA A 361 37.37 -14.89 37.12
C ALA A 361 36.30 -13.80 37.25
N ASP A 362 36.66 -12.67 37.86
CA ASP A 362 35.86 -11.42 37.87
C ASP A 362 35.86 -10.80 36.45
N VAL A 363 35.18 -11.45 35.51
CA VAL A 363 35.10 -11.04 34.11
C VAL A 363 33.70 -10.52 33.85
N LYS A 364 33.61 -9.23 33.49
CA LYS A 364 32.37 -8.64 32.97
C LYS A 364 32.19 -9.08 31.52
N PHE A 365 31.32 -10.06 31.28
CA PHE A 365 30.92 -10.43 29.93
C PHE A 365 29.99 -9.36 29.36
N ASN A 366 30.26 -8.95 28.12
CA ASN A 366 29.34 -8.15 27.34
C ASN A 366 28.68 -9.05 26.31
N GLU A 367 27.39 -8.82 26.07
CA GLU A 367 26.67 -9.52 25.02
C GLU A 367 27.30 -9.21 23.66
N TYR A 368 27.75 -10.25 22.96
CA TYR A 368 28.26 -10.12 21.61
C TYR A 368 27.09 -10.29 20.65
N THR A 369 26.50 -9.17 20.23
CA THR A 369 25.48 -9.17 19.19
C THR A 369 26.15 -9.19 17.82
N ILE A 370 25.70 -10.08 16.93
CA ILE A 370 26.17 -10.10 15.54
C ILE A 370 25.50 -8.94 14.81
N GLU A 371 26.26 -7.90 14.50
CA GLU A 371 25.77 -6.76 13.72
C GLU A 371 25.68 -7.12 12.22
N THR A 372 24.48 -7.46 11.75
CA THR A 372 24.21 -7.76 10.32
C THR A 372 24.10 -6.52 9.43
N ALA A 373 24.10 -5.31 10.02
CA ALA A 373 23.88 -4.03 9.34
C ALA A 373 25.02 -3.56 8.43
N ALA A 374 26.17 -4.27 8.37
CA ALA A 374 27.31 -3.88 7.54
C ALA A 374 26.94 -3.66 6.06
N ARG A 375 25.99 -4.43 5.50
CA ARG A 375 25.50 -4.22 4.12
C ARG A 375 24.77 -2.89 3.91
N GLN A 376 24.12 -2.32 4.93
CA GLN A 376 23.46 -1.00 4.85
C GLN A 376 24.42 0.17 5.08
N ARG A 377 25.56 -0.06 5.77
CA ARG A 377 26.57 0.98 6.04
C ARG A 377 27.31 1.43 4.78
N HIS A 378 27.52 0.54 3.81
CA HIS A 378 28.37 0.84 2.66
C HIS A 378 27.75 1.81 1.63
N THR A 379 26.43 1.98 1.59
CA THR A 379 25.76 2.89 0.63
C THR A 379 25.63 4.32 1.14
N MET A 380 25.48 4.55 2.46
CA MET A 380 25.39 5.92 3.01
C MET A 380 26.74 6.58 3.27
N THR A 381 27.80 5.82 3.58
CA THR A 381 29.06 6.39 4.08
C THR A 381 30.03 6.81 2.96
N LEU A 382 29.83 6.36 1.72
CA LEU A 382 30.71 6.70 0.57
C LEU A 382 30.36 8.03 -0.12
N LEU A 383 29.20 8.62 0.17
CA LEU A 383 28.70 9.81 -0.55
C LEU A 383 28.88 11.14 0.19
N THR A 384 29.47 11.14 1.39
CA THR A 384 29.72 12.38 2.15
C THR A 384 31.18 12.83 1.98
N PRO A 385 31.46 14.01 1.42
CA PRO A 385 32.82 14.51 1.27
C PRO A 385 33.46 14.82 2.64
N MET A 386 34.72 14.42 2.77
CA MET A 386 35.53 14.40 4.00
C MET A 386 36.05 15.80 4.43
N PHE A 387 35.20 16.83 4.50
CA PHE A 387 35.69 18.19 4.83
C PHE A 387 34.79 19.04 5.74
N ALA A 388 33.82 18.46 6.46
CA ALA A 388 33.04 19.22 7.43
C ALA A 388 32.67 18.38 8.66
N ASP A 389 33.62 18.20 9.59
CA ASP A 389 33.36 17.62 10.91
C ASP A 389 32.45 18.55 11.73
N THR A 390 31.14 18.48 11.45
CA THR A 390 30.12 19.10 12.28
C THR A 390 29.77 18.19 13.44
N SER A 391 29.44 18.76 14.59
CA SER A 391 29.08 18.03 15.82
C SER A 391 27.95 17.00 15.62
N GLN A 392 27.08 17.21 14.64
CA GLN A 392 26.04 16.26 14.25
C GLN A 392 26.60 14.99 13.58
N GLN A 393 27.73 15.09 12.87
CA GLN A 393 28.38 13.95 12.23
C GLN A 393 29.03 13.00 13.26
N ARG A 394 29.53 13.55 14.38
CA ARG A 394 30.00 12.75 15.53
C ARG A 394 28.86 12.02 16.24
N GLN A 395 27.69 12.66 16.36
CA GLN A 395 26.51 11.99 16.91
C GLN A 395 26.01 10.89 15.98
N LEU A 396 25.91 11.14 14.68
CA LEU A 396 25.52 10.13 13.69
C LEU A 396 26.52 8.97 13.62
N GLN A 397 27.83 9.22 13.70
CA GLN A 397 28.83 8.15 13.80
C GLN A 397 28.64 7.31 15.08
N SER A 398 28.29 7.92 16.22
CA SER A 398 28.02 7.18 17.46
C SER A 398 26.72 6.34 17.43
N PHE A 399 25.79 6.64 16.52
CA PHE A 399 24.59 5.84 16.27
C PHE A 399 24.80 4.77 15.18
N ILE A 400 25.74 4.98 14.25
CA ILE A 400 26.00 4.10 13.10
C ILE A 400 27.08 3.05 13.39
N THR A 401 28.14 3.43 14.13
CA THR A 401 29.02 2.48 14.80
C THR A 401 28.40 2.27 16.18
N GLY A 402 27.87 1.08 16.45
CA GLY A 402 27.54 0.69 17.82
C GLY A 402 28.74 0.96 18.74
N ARG A 403 28.57 0.88 20.06
CA ARG A 403 29.69 0.95 21.02
C ARG A 403 30.62 -0.27 20.90
N GLY A 404 31.10 -0.58 19.71
CA GLY A 404 32.11 -1.55 19.40
C GLY A 404 33.45 -1.04 19.93
N SER A 405 34.01 -1.85 20.83
CA SER A 405 35.41 -1.90 21.23
C SER A 405 36.16 -0.55 21.36
N GLN A 406 36.42 -0.16 22.61
CA GLN A 406 37.41 0.88 22.96
C GLN A 406 38.79 0.67 22.27
N MET A 407 39.08 -0.53 21.76
CA MET A 407 40.29 -0.84 21.00
C MET A 407 40.40 -0.04 19.68
N GLU A 408 39.28 0.23 18.98
CA GLU A 408 39.32 0.95 17.70
C GLU A 408 39.66 2.43 17.88
N GLN A 409 39.29 3.01 19.03
CA GLN A 409 39.67 4.36 19.43
C GLN A 409 41.15 4.46 19.84
N LEU A 410 41.71 3.39 20.43
CA LEU A 410 43.12 3.31 20.78
C LEU A 410 44.03 3.11 19.56
N ILE A 411 43.60 2.32 18.56
CA ILE A 411 44.41 2.02 17.38
C ILE A 411 44.60 3.26 16.47
N ARG A 412 43.66 4.23 16.50
CA ARG A 412 43.81 5.49 15.74
C ARG A 412 44.74 6.50 16.42
N ALA A 413 45.07 6.33 17.71
CA ALA A 413 45.98 7.22 18.42
C ALA A 413 47.48 6.93 18.15
N THR A 414 47.80 5.83 17.46
CA THR A 414 49.20 5.35 17.29
C THR A 414 49.74 5.36 15.86
N GLN A 415 49.29 6.30 15.01
CA GLN A 415 49.85 6.53 13.66
C GLN A 415 50.04 8.06 13.50
N PHE A 416 51.18 8.72 13.32
CA PHE A 416 52.63 8.50 13.14
C PHE A 416 53.30 9.88 13.49
N PRO A 417 54.58 10.02 13.87
CA PRO A 417 55.66 9.95 12.87
C PRO A 417 56.97 9.32 13.39
N GLY A 418 57.67 8.64 12.49
CA GLY A 418 59.07 8.28 12.70
C GLY A 418 59.97 9.51 12.65
N VAL A 419 61.13 9.36 13.29
CA VAL A 419 62.49 9.71 12.83
C VAL A 419 63.35 10.19 14.03
N ASP A 420 64.42 9.42 14.25
CA ASP A 420 65.71 9.71 14.89
C ASP A 420 65.81 10.09 16.38
N ARG A 421 66.43 9.17 17.14
CA ARG A 421 67.17 9.40 18.39
C ARG A 421 68.56 9.99 18.05
N PRO A 422 69.17 10.86 18.89
CA PRO A 422 69.67 10.40 20.20
C PRO A 422 69.61 11.41 21.38
N THR A 423 69.45 10.82 22.58
CA THR A 423 69.99 11.17 23.91
C THR A 423 70.36 12.63 24.27
N GLN A 424 69.73 13.21 25.32
CA GLN A 424 70.28 13.47 26.67
C GLN A 424 69.36 14.42 27.49
N GLN A 425 69.54 14.34 28.81
CA GLN A 425 68.91 15.11 29.89
C GLN A 425 68.93 16.63 29.68
N ASP A 426 67.86 17.35 30.00
CA ASP A 426 67.74 18.23 31.18
C ASP A 426 66.52 19.18 31.09
N GLU A 427 66.21 19.73 32.25
CA GLU A 427 65.05 20.49 32.73
C GLU A 427 64.45 21.65 31.89
N ALA A 428 63.20 21.93 32.28
CA ALA A 428 62.50 23.22 32.28
C ALA A 428 61.93 23.76 30.94
N THR A 429 60.60 23.69 30.82
CA THR A 429 59.75 24.89 30.77
C THR A 429 58.27 24.50 30.84
N HIS A 430 57.58 25.04 31.83
CA HIS A 430 56.12 25.02 31.95
C HIS A 430 55.47 25.65 30.72
N PHE A 431 54.44 25.02 30.16
CA PHE A 431 53.55 25.63 29.17
C PHE A 431 52.18 25.84 29.83
N GLU A 432 51.86 27.08 30.16
CA GLU A 432 50.51 27.49 30.55
C GLU A 432 49.65 27.67 29.29
N PRO A 433 48.38 27.21 29.27
CA PRO A 433 47.48 27.45 28.15
C PRO A 433 47.17 28.95 28.02
N THR A 434 47.59 29.52 26.90
CA THR A 434 47.26 30.88 26.51
C THR A 434 45.79 31.01 26.12
N GLN A 435 45.08 31.81 26.91
CA GLN A 435 43.97 32.69 26.56
C GLN A 435 42.55 32.10 26.43
N ASP A 436 41.72 32.56 27.35
CA ASP A 436 40.27 32.40 27.50
C ASP A 436 39.50 33.13 26.37
N PRO A 437 38.62 32.43 25.62
CA PRO A 437 37.85 33.00 24.50
C PRO A 437 36.75 33.98 24.94
N ALA A 438 36.55 34.22 26.24
CA ALA A 438 35.56 35.18 26.76
C ALA A 438 35.92 36.67 26.54
N ARG A 439 37.10 37.00 25.97
CA ARG A 439 37.56 38.39 25.78
C ARG A 439 37.09 39.11 24.51
N PHE A 440 36.31 38.48 23.62
CA PHE A 440 35.94 39.08 22.33
C PHE A 440 34.43 39.34 22.10
N THR A 441 33.56 39.30 23.11
CA THR A 441 32.17 39.75 22.93
C THR A 441 31.70 40.67 24.05
N LYS A 442 32.01 41.96 23.92
CA LYS A 442 31.22 43.04 24.54
C LYS A 442 30.79 44.02 23.46
N GLY A 443 29.50 44.34 23.47
CA GLY A 443 28.78 45.17 22.49
C GLY A 443 27.35 44.66 22.36
N HIS A 444 26.50 44.86 23.37
CA HIS A 444 25.44 45.91 23.39
C HIS A 444 24.40 45.69 22.27
N GLU A 445 23.09 45.58 22.47
CA GLU A 445 22.19 45.91 23.57
C GLU A 445 20.84 45.21 23.29
N THR A 446 20.23 44.69 24.37
CA THR A 446 18.79 44.55 24.66
C THR A 446 17.76 44.50 23.51
N PHE A 447 16.96 43.44 23.45
CA PHE A 447 15.52 43.55 23.75
C PHE A 447 14.86 42.17 24.03
N ALA A 448 13.86 42.22 24.90
CA ALA A 448 13.20 41.09 25.56
C ALA A 448 12.29 40.24 24.65
N MET A 449 12.01 39.02 25.11
CA MET A 449 10.97 38.11 24.62
C MET A 449 9.57 38.75 24.66
N PRO A 450 8.64 38.27 23.82
CA PRO A 450 7.65 37.36 24.38
C PRO A 450 7.26 36.18 23.48
N THR A 451 6.77 35.15 24.16
CA THR A 451 6.06 33.97 23.66
C THR A 451 4.88 34.30 22.72
N GLN A 452 4.77 33.56 21.61
CA GLN A 452 3.60 32.77 21.16
C GLN A 452 3.67 32.53 19.63
N HIS A 453 3.14 31.37 19.21
CA HIS A 453 2.63 31.02 17.86
C HIS A 453 3.56 30.40 16.78
N THR A 454 3.33 29.09 16.58
CA THR A 454 2.90 28.41 15.33
C THR A 454 3.94 27.93 14.30
N LEU A 455 3.62 26.74 13.76
CA LEU A 455 4.03 26.07 12.50
C LEU A 455 5.33 25.24 12.59
N MET A 456 5.19 23.91 12.62
CA MET A 456 5.06 23.04 11.42
C MET A 456 6.31 23.09 10.56
N PHE A 457 7.10 22.02 10.63
CA PHE A 457 6.97 20.95 9.64
C PHE A 457 6.80 19.61 10.36
#